data_AF-A0A7Y9PI47-F1
#
_entry.id   AF-A0A7Y9PI47-F1
#
_cell.length_a   1.000
_cell.length_b   1.000
_cell.length_c   1.000
_cell.angle_alpha   90.00
_cell.angle_beta   90.00
_cell.angle_gamma   90.00
#
_symmetry.space_group_name_H-M   'P 1'
#
loop_
_entity.id
_entity.type
_entity.pdbx_description
1 polymer ?
#
loop_
_entity_poly.entity_id
_entity_poly.type
_entity_poly.pdbx_seq_one_letter_code
_entity_poly.pdbx_strand_id
1 'polypeptide(L)'
;MATLTSLLNLSSTALLADQSALNATSNNVANENTTGYTREVVNFQEQDSITIGGASYGDGVTAGTGATSVRDRVLEQRVQQQTQVAGQSSTIETALTDVENVFGLTSTSTSAASTTLGSAINSFYNSFSTLEANPSDTSTRQSVLTAATALTNAFNSASTQLASVSSSLDSEVGSTVGQINSLTASIASLNQQISSISPNADAGSLEDQRQSAIAQLSVLVGLDQVTTENNGITLTTTSGAVLVSAGQSFALQTSEVGGVTHVLSGSDGTDLTSSIAGGSLGGTLEARDQEIPSVVNSLDDLAYSIGTQVNTQNEAGLDGNGNAGGAIFTVPTSASGAAASIAVATTDPSSIAAASVGEGTTGDSNAVALAALASGTGVSGQSPSGYYASLLSQIGNSVSSATSDNTVQQAALTQLTTQRDAVSAVSSDQEAANLTQYQRSYEAAAKVFSIVDQLMADALNLGVQAAVS
;
A
#
# COMPACT_ATOMS: atom_id res chain seq x y z
N MET A 1 -17.40 -41.00 -54.38
CA MET A 1 -16.49 -39.85 -54.54
C MET A 1 -16.92 -38.71 -53.62
N ALA A 2 -18.08 -38.06 -53.82
CA ALA A 2 -18.54 -36.93 -52.98
C ALA A 2 -18.57 -37.22 -51.46
N THR A 3 -18.92 -38.44 -51.05
CA THR A 3 -18.97 -38.85 -49.63
C THR A 3 -17.61 -39.14 -49.01
N LEU A 4 -16.63 -39.64 -49.79
CA LEU A 4 -15.26 -39.88 -49.29
C LEU A 4 -14.50 -38.56 -49.16
N THR A 5 -14.70 -37.63 -50.09
CA THR A 5 -14.11 -36.28 -50.01
C THR A 5 -14.65 -35.50 -48.82
N SER A 6 -15.95 -35.62 -48.51
CA SER A 6 -16.55 -35.03 -47.30
C SER A 6 -15.98 -35.64 -46.01
N LEU A 7 -15.77 -36.97 -45.95
CA LEU A 7 -15.12 -37.62 -44.80
C LEU A 7 -13.64 -37.24 -44.63
N LEU A 8 -12.90 -37.07 -45.72
CA LEU A 8 -11.52 -36.56 -45.69
C LEU A 8 -11.49 -35.12 -45.17
N ASN A 9 -12.41 -34.27 -45.62
CA ASN A 9 -12.52 -32.89 -45.16
C ASN A 9 -12.83 -32.85 -43.65
N LEU A 10 -13.84 -33.59 -43.19
CA LEU A 10 -14.20 -33.71 -41.78
C LEU A 10 -13.02 -34.18 -40.90
N SER A 11 -12.26 -35.16 -41.37
CA SER A 11 -11.08 -35.66 -40.65
C SER A 11 -9.96 -34.62 -40.62
N SER A 12 -9.76 -33.89 -41.73
CA SER A 12 -8.77 -32.82 -41.83
C SER A 12 -9.10 -31.65 -40.90
N THR A 13 -10.36 -31.21 -40.87
CA THR A 13 -10.81 -30.10 -40.00
C THR A 13 -10.70 -30.49 -38.53
N ALA A 14 -11.04 -31.74 -38.17
CA ALA A 14 -10.88 -32.25 -36.82
C ALA A 14 -9.40 -32.30 -36.39
N LEU A 15 -8.50 -32.80 -37.24
CA LEU A 15 -7.05 -32.84 -36.96
C LEU A 15 -6.47 -31.44 -36.72
N LEU A 16 -6.84 -30.46 -37.54
CA LEU A 16 -6.38 -29.08 -37.38
C LEU A 16 -6.92 -28.45 -36.09
N ALA A 17 -8.18 -28.70 -35.76
CA ALA A 17 -8.79 -28.18 -34.53
C ALA A 17 -8.15 -28.80 -33.28
N ASP A 18 -7.97 -30.12 -33.24
CA ASP A 18 -7.28 -30.83 -32.16
C ASP A 18 -5.82 -30.38 -32.03
N GLN A 19 -5.11 -30.16 -33.15
CA GLN A 19 -3.75 -29.63 -33.12
C GLN A 19 -3.68 -28.22 -32.51
N SER A 20 -4.65 -27.34 -32.82
CA SER A 20 -4.75 -26.03 -32.19
C SER A 20 -4.93 -26.15 -30.67
N ALA A 21 -5.78 -27.07 -30.21
CA ALA A 21 -6.02 -27.29 -28.80
C ALA A 21 -4.80 -27.88 -28.08
N LEU A 22 -4.09 -28.82 -28.71
CA LEU A 22 -2.81 -29.34 -28.22
C LEU A 22 -1.76 -28.23 -28.06
N ASN A 23 -1.66 -27.33 -29.04
CA ASN A 23 -0.73 -26.20 -28.96
C ASN A 23 -1.09 -25.24 -27.81
N ALA A 24 -2.38 -24.89 -27.65
CA ALA A 24 -2.84 -24.04 -26.55
C ALA A 24 -2.54 -24.67 -25.17
N THR A 25 -2.89 -25.94 -24.98
CA THR A 25 -2.60 -26.67 -23.73
C THR A 25 -1.09 -26.78 -23.49
N SER A 26 -0.28 -27.02 -24.52
CA SER A 26 1.18 -27.03 -24.37
C SER A 26 1.74 -25.67 -23.98
N ASN A 27 1.20 -24.57 -24.53
CA ASN A 27 1.58 -23.21 -24.15
C ASN A 27 1.17 -22.89 -22.71
N ASN A 28 -0.03 -23.30 -22.27
CA ASN A 28 -0.49 -23.14 -20.89
C ASN A 28 0.48 -23.82 -19.92
N VAL A 29 0.80 -25.10 -20.14
CA VAL A 29 1.73 -25.86 -19.28
C VAL A 29 3.11 -25.21 -19.26
N ALA A 30 3.60 -24.74 -20.41
CA ALA A 30 4.90 -24.08 -20.48
C ALA A 30 4.95 -22.76 -19.68
N ASN A 31 3.81 -22.07 -19.54
CA ASN A 31 3.71 -20.77 -18.88
C ASN A 31 3.00 -20.82 -17.51
N GLU A 32 2.72 -22.00 -16.96
CA GLU A 32 2.01 -22.14 -15.68
C GLU A 32 2.68 -21.35 -14.55
N ASN A 33 4.01 -21.28 -14.54
CA ASN A 33 4.78 -20.58 -13.52
C ASN A 33 5.13 -19.12 -13.92
N THR A 34 4.62 -18.63 -15.06
CA THR A 34 4.82 -17.25 -15.51
C THR A 34 3.80 -16.35 -14.82
N THR A 35 4.28 -15.44 -13.97
CA THR A 35 3.40 -14.50 -13.26
C THR A 35 2.59 -13.64 -14.22
N GLY A 36 1.26 -13.60 -14.03
CA GLY A 36 0.34 -12.81 -14.85
C GLY A 36 -0.07 -13.48 -16.17
N TYR A 37 0.38 -14.71 -16.44
CA TYR A 37 -0.10 -15.48 -17.58
C TYR A 37 -1.56 -15.90 -17.39
N THR A 38 -2.40 -15.63 -18.39
CA THR A 38 -3.79 -16.08 -18.40
C THR A 38 -3.93 -17.35 -19.22
N ARG A 39 -4.63 -18.34 -18.67
CA ARG A 39 -4.95 -19.59 -19.36
C ARG A 39 -5.67 -19.32 -20.68
N GLU A 40 -5.21 -19.96 -21.75
CA GLU A 40 -5.82 -19.89 -23.07
C GLU A 40 -6.63 -21.15 -23.39
N VAL A 41 -7.80 -21.00 -24.03
CA VAL A 41 -8.65 -22.11 -24.45
C VAL A 41 -9.08 -21.93 -25.90
N VAL A 42 -9.08 -23.03 -26.66
CA VAL A 42 -9.59 -23.04 -28.04
C VAL A 42 -11.11 -23.16 -28.03
N ASN A 43 -11.78 -22.23 -28.72
CA ASN A 43 -13.22 -22.27 -28.89
C ASN A 43 -13.57 -23.04 -30.18
N PHE A 44 -14.01 -24.28 -30.02
CA PHE A 44 -14.46 -25.11 -31.15
C PHE A 44 -15.80 -24.62 -31.68
N GLN A 45 -15.89 -24.41 -32.99
CA GLN A 45 -17.12 -24.02 -33.68
C GLN A 45 -17.46 -25.01 -34.78
N GLU A 46 -18.73 -25.43 -34.84
CA GLU A 46 -19.24 -26.23 -35.94
C GLU A 46 -19.21 -25.39 -37.23
N GLN A 47 -18.72 -25.98 -38.32
CA GLN A 47 -18.77 -25.36 -39.64
C GLN A 47 -20.16 -25.49 -40.27
N ASP A 48 -20.53 -24.52 -41.09
CA ASP A 48 -21.81 -24.53 -41.80
C ASP A 48 -22.00 -25.82 -42.60
N SER A 49 -23.18 -26.42 -42.48
CA SER A 49 -23.50 -27.67 -43.17
C SER A 49 -23.53 -27.48 -44.69
N ILE A 50 -22.92 -28.41 -45.43
CA ILE A 50 -22.98 -28.45 -46.89
C ILE A 50 -24.18 -29.26 -47.37
N THR A 51 -24.89 -28.77 -48.38
CA THR A 51 -26.03 -29.49 -48.98
C THR A 51 -25.59 -30.23 -50.25
N ILE A 52 -25.70 -31.56 -50.24
CA ILE A 52 -25.39 -32.42 -51.40
C ILE A 52 -26.66 -33.19 -51.78
N GLY A 53 -27.14 -33.01 -53.02
CA GLY A 53 -28.29 -33.77 -53.52
C GLY A 53 -29.60 -33.56 -52.76
N GLY A 54 -29.78 -32.40 -52.10
CA GLY A 54 -30.97 -32.08 -51.30
C GLY A 54 -30.92 -32.55 -49.84
N ALA A 55 -29.84 -33.23 -49.42
CA ALA A 55 -29.58 -33.59 -48.02
C ALA A 55 -28.45 -32.72 -47.44
N SER A 56 -28.60 -32.32 -46.18
CA SER A 56 -27.59 -31.52 -45.45
C SER A 56 -26.62 -32.42 -44.69
N TYR A 57 -25.33 -32.10 -44.77
CA TYR A 57 -24.23 -32.81 -44.10
C TYR A 57 -23.39 -31.79 -43.32
N GLY A 58 -22.99 -32.10 -42.09
CA GLY A 58 -22.05 -31.26 -41.35
C GLY A 58 -20.66 -31.24 -42.03
N ASP A 59 -20.04 -30.06 -42.09
CA ASP A 59 -18.71 -29.88 -42.71
C ASP A 59 -17.56 -29.95 -41.67
N GLY A 60 -17.89 -30.24 -40.40
CA GLY A 60 -16.92 -30.50 -39.35
C GLY A 60 -16.78 -29.36 -38.35
N VAL A 61 -15.58 -29.23 -37.79
CA VAL A 61 -15.28 -28.31 -36.70
C VAL A 61 -14.07 -27.46 -37.05
N THR A 62 -14.09 -26.19 -36.69
CA THR A 62 -12.95 -25.29 -36.78
C THR A 62 -12.55 -24.80 -35.38
N ALA A 63 -11.28 -24.45 -35.20
CA ALA A 63 -10.75 -23.84 -33.97
C ALA A 63 -11.20 -22.37 -33.76
N GLY A 64 -12.30 -21.94 -34.39
CA GLY A 64 -12.80 -20.57 -34.35
C GLY A 64 -11.74 -19.56 -34.79
N THR A 65 -11.61 -18.46 -34.04
CA THR A 65 -10.58 -17.42 -34.25
C THR A 65 -9.23 -17.75 -33.59
N GLY A 66 -9.03 -18.98 -33.11
CA GLY A 66 -7.84 -19.42 -32.36
C GLY A 66 -8.11 -19.57 -30.85
N ALA A 67 -7.03 -19.68 -30.07
CA ALA A 67 -7.11 -19.71 -28.62
C ALA A 67 -7.44 -18.32 -28.05
N THR A 68 -8.27 -18.28 -27.01
CA THR A 68 -8.66 -17.04 -26.31
C THR A 68 -8.33 -17.14 -24.83
N SER A 69 -7.81 -16.07 -24.24
CA SER A 69 -7.55 -15.95 -22.80
C SER A 69 -8.86 -16.02 -22.00
N VAL A 70 -8.85 -16.82 -20.94
CA VAL A 70 -9.98 -16.96 -20.00
C VAL A 70 -9.87 -15.89 -18.92
N ARG A 71 -10.56 -14.75 -19.10
CA ARG A 71 -10.58 -13.63 -18.15
C ARG A 71 -11.98 -13.37 -17.62
N ASP A 72 -12.07 -13.21 -16.30
CA ASP A 72 -13.25 -12.59 -15.67
C ASP A 72 -12.91 -11.13 -15.32
N ARG A 73 -13.33 -10.21 -16.19
CA ARG A 73 -13.02 -8.77 -16.06
C ARG A 73 -13.62 -8.14 -14.81
N VAL A 74 -14.77 -8.63 -14.34
CA VAL A 74 -15.40 -8.12 -13.12
C VAL A 74 -14.57 -8.52 -11.91
N LEU A 75 -14.09 -9.76 -11.90
CA LEU A 75 -13.25 -10.28 -10.84
C LEU A 75 -11.85 -9.64 -10.85
N GLU A 76 -11.27 -9.41 -12.02
CA GLU A 76 -10.02 -8.64 -12.17
C GLU A 76 -10.15 -7.24 -11.58
N GLN A 77 -11.24 -6.52 -11.90
CA GLN A 77 -11.50 -5.19 -11.36
C GLN A 77 -11.70 -5.21 -9.85
N ARG A 78 -12.38 -6.23 -9.29
CA ARG A 78 -12.52 -6.39 -7.83
C ARG A 78 -11.19 -6.68 -7.14
N VAL A 79 -10.35 -7.53 -7.73
CA VAL A 79 -9.00 -7.80 -7.21
C VAL A 79 -8.20 -6.50 -7.21
N GLN A 80 -8.21 -5.74 -8.30
CA GLN A 80 -7.56 -4.43 -8.38
C GLN A 80 -8.04 -3.45 -7.30
N GLN A 81 -9.35 -3.29 -7.15
CA GLN A 81 -9.94 -2.42 -6.11
C GLN A 81 -9.54 -2.87 -4.70
N GLN A 82 -9.43 -4.17 -4.45
CA GLN A 82 -8.96 -4.67 -3.17
C GLN A 82 -7.45 -4.49 -2.98
N THR A 83 -6.65 -4.60 -4.05
CA THR A 83 -5.20 -4.37 -4.02
C THR A 83 -4.87 -2.95 -3.59
N GLN A 84 -5.57 -1.94 -4.12
CA GLN A 84 -5.36 -0.54 -3.71
C GLN A 84 -5.72 -0.32 -2.24
N VAL A 85 -6.82 -0.90 -1.75
CA VAL A 85 -7.20 -0.76 -0.33
C VAL A 85 -6.19 -1.45 0.59
N ALA A 86 -5.75 -2.65 0.21
CA ALA A 86 -4.73 -3.38 0.95
C ALA A 86 -3.38 -2.65 0.98
N GLY A 87 -2.93 -2.11 -0.17
CA GLY A 87 -1.72 -1.30 -0.28
C GLY A 87 -1.74 -0.09 0.65
N GLN A 88 -2.86 0.65 0.69
CA GLN A 88 -3.03 1.79 1.60
C GLN A 88 -2.92 1.35 3.07
N SER A 89 -3.70 0.34 3.47
CA SER A 89 -3.69 -0.14 4.87
C SER A 89 -2.32 -0.64 5.33
N SER A 90 -1.55 -1.28 4.44
CA SER A 90 -0.20 -1.76 4.72
C SER A 90 0.80 -0.62 4.95
N THR A 91 0.70 0.44 4.16
CA THR A 91 1.57 1.60 4.32
C THR A 91 1.25 2.37 5.61
N ILE A 92 -0.03 2.52 5.95
CA ILE A 92 -0.45 3.17 7.21
C ILE A 92 0.05 2.37 8.43
N GLU A 93 -0.15 1.05 8.45
CA GLU A 93 0.36 0.18 9.51
C GLU A 93 1.87 0.34 9.71
N THR A 94 2.62 0.33 8.60
CA THR A 94 4.09 0.50 8.63
C THR A 94 4.48 1.85 9.24
N ALA A 95 3.86 2.93 8.77
CA ALA A 95 4.15 4.28 9.27
C ALA A 95 3.80 4.46 10.75
N LEU A 96 2.66 3.92 11.20
CA LEU A 96 2.27 3.95 12.61
C LEU A 96 3.19 3.10 13.49
N THR A 97 3.69 1.97 12.97
CA THR A 97 4.70 1.15 13.66
C THR A 97 6.01 1.91 13.81
N ASP A 98 6.43 2.68 12.79
CA ASP A 98 7.61 3.54 12.88
C ASP A 98 7.42 4.65 13.92
N VAL A 99 6.23 5.24 14.02
CA VAL A 99 5.85 6.18 15.08
C VAL A 99 5.91 5.52 16.47
N GLU A 100 5.35 4.32 16.61
CA GLU A 100 5.39 3.54 17.86
C GLU A 100 6.84 3.28 18.32
N ASN A 101 7.72 2.93 17.39
CA ASN A 101 9.15 2.71 17.64
C ASN A 101 9.86 3.96 18.18
N VAL A 102 9.45 5.18 17.76
CA VAL A 102 10.02 6.44 18.29
C VAL A 102 9.87 6.53 19.81
N PHE A 103 8.74 6.05 20.34
CA PHE A 103 8.45 6.10 21.77
C PHE A 103 8.97 4.88 22.54
N GLY A 104 9.65 3.95 21.86
CA GLY A 104 10.19 2.74 22.47
C GLY A 104 9.10 1.83 23.05
N LEU A 105 7.90 1.87 22.47
CA LEU A 105 6.80 0.94 22.73
C LEU A 105 7.14 -0.40 22.08
N THR A 106 8.09 -1.12 22.67
CA THR A 106 8.40 -2.50 22.27
C THR A 106 7.67 -3.46 23.19
N SER A 107 7.59 -4.73 22.81
CA SER A 107 7.00 -5.81 23.62
C SER A 107 7.61 -5.96 25.02
N THR A 108 8.71 -5.26 25.35
CA THR A 108 9.36 -5.26 26.67
C THR A 108 9.10 -3.99 27.50
N SER A 109 8.62 -2.89 26.90
CA SER A 109 8.28 -1.66 27.62
C SER A 109 6.80 -1.68 28.02
N THR A 110 6.53 -2.23 29.19
CA THR A 110 5.16 -2.48 29.68
C THR A 110 4.47 -1.25 30.28
N SER A 111 5.15 -0.09 30.35
CA SER A 111 4.58 1.12 30.95
C SER A 111 5.11 2.41 30.33
N ALA A 112 4.27 3.45 30.30
CA ALA A 112 4.68 4.80 29.91
C ALA A 112 5.93 5.28 30.68
N ALA A 113 6.00 4.94 31.97
CA ALA A 113 7.08 5.31 32.88
C ALA A 113 8.45 4.71 32.52
N SER A 114 8.51 3.59 31.76
CA SER A 114 9.76 2.94 31.36
C SER A 114 10.33 3.45 30.03
N THR A 115 9.59 4.27 29.29
CA THR A 115 10.09 4.92 28.07
C THR A 115 11.09 6.04 28.42
N THR A 116 11.92 6.46 27.46
CA THR A 116 12.90 7.55 27.65
C THR A 116 12.24 8.84 28.12
N LEU A 117 11.14 9.25 27.48
CA LEU A 117 10.42 10.47 27.87
C LEU A 117 9.68 10.30 29.20
N GLY A 118 9.00 9.17 29.42
CA GLY A 118 8.27 8.94 30.66
C GLY A 118 9.20 8.87 31.88
N SER A 119 10.36 8.23 31.75
CA SER A 119 11.38 8.21 32.79
C SER A 119 11.96 9.60 33.05
N ALA A 120 12.23 10.39 32.01
CA ALA A 120 12.71 11.77 32.15
C ALA A 120 11.68 12.67 32.87
N ILE A 121 10.39 12.55 32.55
CA ILE A 121 9.30 13.26 33.24
C ILE A 121 9.30 12.91 34.74
N ASN A 122 9.34 11.62 35.06
CA ASN A 122 9.34 11.17 36.45
C ASN A 122 10.60 11.62 37.21
N SER A 123 11.79 11.48 36.61
CA SER A 123 13.05 11.92 37.21
C SER A 123 13.08 13.42 37.45
N PHE A 124 12.54 14.21 36.52
CA PHE A 124 12.44 15.66 36.68
C PHE A 124 11.55 16.03 37.88
N TYR A 125 10.34 15.51 37.99
CA TYR A 125 9.48 15.84 39.14
C TYR A 125 10.02 15.29 40.48
N ASN A 126 10.62 14.09 40.48
CA ASN A 126 11.25 13.53 41.69
C ASN A 126 12.46 14.36 42.17
N SER A 127 13.11 15.12 41.26
CA SER A 127 14.20 16.02 41.64
C SER A 127 13.71 17.16 42.53
N PHE A 128 12.46 17.61 42.38
CA PHE A 128 11.86 18.61 43.27
C PHE A 128 11.56 18.05 44.65
N SER A 129 11.11 16.79 44.77
CA SER A 129 10.97 16.14 46.09
C SER A 129 12.31 15.99 46.82
N THR A 130 13.41 15.82 46.07
CA THR A 130 14.76 15.82 46.67
C THR A 130 15.19 17.21 47.12
N LEU A 131 14.84 18.24 46.33
CA LEU A 131 15.09 19.65 46.67
C LEU A 131 14.27 20.11 47.89
N GLU A 132 13.02 19.69 48.00
CA GLU A 132 12.14 19.94 49.15
C GLU A 132 12.81 19.50 50.47
N ALA A 133 13.44 18.32 50.47
CA ALA A 133 14.13 17.84 51.67
C ALA A 133 15.39 18.65 52.04
N ASN A 134 16.00 19.38 51.11
CA ASN A 134 17.25 20.12 51.30
C ASN A 134 17.30 21.43 50.48
N PRO A 135 16.41 22.42 50.74
CA PRO A 135 16.18 23.56 49.84
C PRO A 135 17.37 24.53 49.73
N SER A 136 18.27 24.54 50.72
CA SER A 136 19.48 25.37 50.70
C SER A 136 20.69 24.71 50.01
N ASP A 137 20.60 23.43 49.62
CA ASP A 137 21.72 22.70 49.03
C ASP A 137 21.83 22.94 47.52
N THR A 138 22.91 23.60 47.09
CA THR A 138 23.22 23.85 45.68
C THR A 138 23.31 22.56 44.84
N SER A 139 23.72 21.42 45.43
CA SER A 139 23.80 20.13 44.75
C SER A 139 22.42 19.58 44.36
N THR A 140 21.42 19.74 45.24
CA THR A 140 20.04 19.31 44.93
C THR A 140 19.42 20.18 43.85
N ARG A 141 19.70 21.49 43.87
CA ARG A 141 19.30 22.42 42.79
C ARG A 141 19.97 22.10 41.46
N GLN A 142 21.26 21.74 41.47
CA GLN A 142 21.96 21.28 40.27
C GLN A 142 21.35 19.97 39.75
N SER A 143 20.87 19.10 40.64
CA SER A 143 20.19 17.86 40.25
C SER A 143 18.87 18.13 39.51
N VAL A 144 18.12 19.17 39.90
CA VAL A 144 16.93 19.65 39.17
C VAL A 144 17.30 20.09 37.75
N LEU A 145 18.33 20.92 37.58
CA LEU A 145 18.77 21.38 36.26
C LEU A 145 19.26 20.24 35.36
N THR A 146 19.94 19.25 35.95
CA THR A 146 20.36 18.05 35.22
C THR A 146 19.15 17.25 34.73
N ALA A 147 18.14 17.06 35.58
CA ALA A 147 16.91 16.38 35.21
C ALA A 147 16.08 17.17 34.19
N ALA A 148 16.05 18.50 34.30
CA ALA A 148 15.43 19.40 33.32
C ALA A 148 16.10 19.26 31.94
N THR A 149 17.43 19.23 31.90
CA THR A 149 18.20 19.03 30.67
C THR A 149 17.91 17.65 30.03
N ALA A 150 17.85 16.60 30.85
CA ALA A 150 17.48 15.27 30.36
C ALA A 150 16.06 15.25 29.77
N LEU A 151 15.12 15.96 30.40
CA LEU A 151 13.74 16.09 29.92
C LEU A 151 13.65 16.83 28.59
N THR A 152 14.32 17.98 28.45
CA THR A 152 14.32 18.72 27.16
C THR A 152 14.95 17.90 26.05
N ASN A 153 16.05 17.20 26.33
CA ASN A 153 16.69 16.31 25.37
C ASN A 153 15.76 15.16 24.93
N ALA A 154 14.97 14.60 25.84
CA ALA A 154 14.01 13.54 25.52
C ALA A 154 12.90 14.06 24.58
N PHE A 155 12.36 15.25 24.82
CA PHE A 155 11.39 15.89 23.93
C PHE A 155 11.99 16.19 22.55
N ASN A 156 13.16 16.82 22.49
CA ASN A 156 13.80 17.18 21.22
C ASN A 156 14.14 15.93 20.41
N SER A 157 14.58 14.84 21.07
CA SER A 157 14.90 13.56 20.42
C SER A 157 13.65 12.92 19.81
N ALA A 158 12.55 12.84 20.57
CA ALA A 158 11.28 12.31 20.06
C ALA A 158 10.75 13.13 18.88
N SER A 159 10.78 14.46 18.98
CA SER A 159 10.37 15.36 17.90
C SER A 159 11.25 15.21 16.65
N THR A 160 12.57 15.12 16.80
CA THR A 160 13.50 14.92 15.68
C THR A 160 13.28 13.58 14.98
N GLN A 161 13.00 12.52 15.75
CA GLN A 161 12.75 11.21 15.18
C GLN A 161 11.40 11.17 14.43
N LEU A 162 10.33 11.80 14.97
CA LEU A 162 9.06 11.95 14.24
C LEU A 162 9.23 12.76 12.95
N ALA A 163 10.01 13.84 12.98
CA ALA A 163 10.34 14.61 11.78
C ALA A 163 11.11 13.77 10.75
N SER A 164 11.97 12.85 11.20
CA SER A 164 12.70 11.91 10.34
C SER A 164 11.78 10.88 9.68
N VAL A 165 10.78 10.38 10.41
CA VAL A 165 9.72 9.52 9.84
C VAL A 165 8.93 10.30 8.78
N SER A 166 8.46 11.51 9.12
CA SER A 166 7.72 12.36 8.17
C SER A 166 8.53 12.68 6.91
N SER A 167 9.84 12.98 7.03
CA SER A 167 10.70 13.28 5.89
C SER A 167 10.98 12.04 5.02
N SER A 168 11.04 10.86 5.62
CA SER A 168 11.17 9.60 4.87
C SER A 168 9.91 9.32 4.04
N LEU A 169 8.73 9.50 4.65
CA LEU A 169 7.44 9.39 3.94
C LEU A 169 7.33 10.45 2.83
N ASP A 170 7.79 11.67 3.07
CA ASP A 170 7.80 12.73 2.05
C ASP A 170 8.64 12.35 0.82
N SER A 171 9.82 11.76 1.05
CA SER A 171 10.69 11.25 -0.02
C SER A 171 10.04 10.08 -0.77
N GLU A 172 9.29 9.23 -0.04
CA GLU A 172 8.55 8.10 -0.61
C GLU A 172 7.41 8.56 -1.53
N VAL A 173 6.72 9.67 -1.23
CA VAL A 173 5.74 10.29 -2.14
C VAL A 173 6.37 10.58 -3.50
N GLY A 174 7.53 11.24 -3.52
CA GLY A 174 8.24 11.57 -4.76
C GLY A 174 8.66 10.32 -5.56
N SER A 175 9.20 9.30 -4.87
CA SER A 175 9.59 8.03 -5.49
C SER A 175 8.39 7.29 -6.08
N THR A 176 7.29 7.20 -5.33
CA THR A 176 6.05 6.52 -5.74
C THR A 176 5.42 7.20 -6.94
N VAL A 177 5.39 8.53 -6.98
CA VAL A 177 4.93 9.29 -8.17
C VAL A 177 5.79 8.97 -9.41
N GLY A 178 7.11 8.85 -9.25
CA GLY A 178 7.99 8.44 -10.36
C GLY A 178 7.68 7.04 -10.89
N GLN A 179 7.36 6.08 -10.01
CA GLN A 179 6.96 4.73 -10.38
C GLN A 179 5.60 4.71 -11.10
N ILE A 180 4.61 5.46 -10.58
CA ILE A 180 3.30 5.66 -11.21
C ILE A 180 3.45 6.18 -12.64
N ASN A 181 4.30 7.20 -12.84
CA ASN A 181 4.53 7.79 -14.16
C ASN A 181 5.17 6.79 -15.15
N SER A 182 6.04 5.90 -14.66
CA SER A 182 6.67 4.86 -15.48
C SER A 182 5.69 3.76 -15.90
N LEU A 183 4.83 3.34 -14.98
CA LEU A 183 3.78 2.34 -15.24
C LEU A 183 2.71 2.88 -16.18
N THR A 184 2.23 4.10 -15.95
CA THR A 184 1.21 4.75 -16.81
C THR A 184 1.72 4.95 -18.24
N ALA A 185 2.99 5.31 -18.43
CA ALA A 185 3.61 5.36 -19.77
C ALA A 185 3.68 3.98 -20.44
N SER A 186 4.01 2.93 -19.69
CA SER A 186 4.05 1.55 -20.19
C SER A 186 2.65 1.06 -20.60
N ILE A 187 1.64 1.34 -19.77
CA ILE A 187 0.23 1.01 -20.05
C ILE A 187 -0.26 1.75 -21.30
N ALA A 188 0.08 3.03 -21.47
CA ALA A 188 -0.28 3.80 -22.66
C ALA A 188 0.31 3.18 -23.95
N SER A 189 1.56 2.72 -23.92
CA SER A 189 2.19 2.00 -25.04
C SER A 189 1.48 0.68 -25.33
N LEU A 190 1.15 -0.11 -24.29
CA LEU A 190 0.42 -1.37 -24.44
C LEU A 190 -0.99 -1.15 -25.00
N ASN A 191 -1.70 -0.11 -24.56
CA ASN A 191 -2.99 0.28 -25.12
C ASN A 191 -2.90 0.60 -26.61
N GLN A 192 -1.86 1.32 -27.05
CA GLN A 192 -1.66 1.63 -28.46
C GLN A 192 -1.40 0.35 -29.27
N GLN A 193 -0.58 -0.58 -28.77
CA GLN A 193 -0.31 -1.85 -29.44
C GLN A 193 -1.57 -2.70 -29.55
N ILE A 194 -2.30 -2.89 -28.44
CA ILE A 194 -3.53 -3.69 -28.38
C ILE A 194 -4.58 -3.13 -29.35
N SER A 195 -4.83 -1.82 -29.32
CA SER A 195 -5.82 -1.18 -30.19
C SER A 195 -5.45 -1.26 -31.68
N SER A 196 -4.16 -1.35 -32.01
CA SER A 196 -3.69 -1.49 -33.40
C SER A 196 -3.71 -2.93 -33.92
N ILE A 197 -3.42 -3.91 -33.06
CA ILE A 197 -3.26 -5.33 -33.44
C ILE A 197 -4.58 -6.09 -33.30
N SER A 198 -5.28 -5.88 -32.18
CA SER A 198 -6.50 -6.62 -31.81
C SER A 198 -7.61 -5.66 -31.33
N PRO A 199 -8.13 -4.75 -32.20
CA PRO A 199 -9.14 -3.77 -31.80
C PRO A 199 -10.47 -4.41 -31.34
N ASN A 200 -10.83 -5.57 -31.91
CA ASN A 200 -12.11 -6.23 -31.68
C ASN A 200 -11.96 -7.69 -31.21
N ALA A 201 -10.76 -8.08 -30.79
CA ALA A 201 -10.43 -9.45 -30.40
C ALA A 201 -9.54 -9.45 -29.15
N ASP A 202 -9.38 -10.63 -28.58
CA ASP A 202 -8.40 -10.85 -27.51
C ASP A 202 -6.98 -10.55 -28.03
N ALA A 203 -6.21 -9.82 -27.23
CA ALA A 203 -4.81 -9.50 -27.53
C ALA A 203 -3.82 -10.43 -26.82
N GLY A 204 -4.33 -11.45 -26.11
CA GLY A 204 -3.53 -12.48 -25.46
C GLY A 204 -2.49 -11.89 -24.51
N SER A 205 -1.22 -12.19 -24.77
CA SER A 205 -0.10 -11.76 -23.92
C SER A 205 0.06 -10.24 -23.78
N LEU A 206 -0.39 -9.43 -24.74
CA LEU A 206 -0.37 -7.97 -24.60
C LEU A 206 -1.38 -7.50 -23.53
N GLU A 207 -2.56 -8.13 -23.48
CA GLU A 207 -3.56 -7.85 -22.45
C GLU A 207 -3.09 -8.34 -21.07
N ASP A 208 -2.36 -9.47 -21.01
CA ASP A 208 -1.68 -9.93 -19.78
C ASP A 208 -0.65 -8.93 -19.27
N GLN A 209 0.24 -8.46 -20.14
CA GLN A 209 1.25 -7.46 -19.78
C GLN A 209 0.61 -6.17 -19.29
N ARG A 210 -0.46 -5.72 -19.96
CA ARG A 210 -1.22 -4.53 -19.56
C ARG A 210 -1.86 -4.73 -18.20
N GLN A 211 -2.51 -5.87 -17.97
CA GLN A 211 -3.20 -6.15 -16.71
C GLN A 211 -2.21 -6.30 -15.55
N SER A 212 -1.03 -6.89 -15.79
CA SER A 212 0.06 -6.96 -14.81
C SER A 212 0.59 -5.56 -14.44
N ALA A 213 0.83 -4.70 -15.43
CA ALA A 213 1.24 -3.30 -15.18
C ALA A 213 0.16 -2.51 -14.43
N ILE A 214 -1.12 -2.73 -14.75
CA ILE A 214 -2.25 -2.13 -14.03
C ILE A 214 -2.33 -2.66 -12.59
N ALA A 215 -2.10 -3.94 -12.35
CA ALA A 215 -2.07 -4.51 -11.01
C ALA A 215 -0.93 -3.91 -10.18
N GLN A 216 0.27 -3.76 -10.76
CA GLN A 216 1.39 -3.06 -10.12
C GLN A 216 1.05 -1.59 -9.82
N LEU A 217 0.37 -0.91 -10.75
CA LEU A 217 -0.07 0.46 -10.54
C LEU A 217 -1.08 0.57 -9.39
N SER A 218 -2.00 -0.39 -9.26
CA SER A 218 -2.99 -0.42 -8.18
C SER A 218 -2.39 -0.65 -6.79
N VAL A 219 -1.18 -1.22 -6.70
CA VAL A 219 -0.42 -1.26 -5.43
C VAL A 219 0.02 0.14 -5.01
N LEU A 220 0.31 1.02 -5.99
CA LEU A 220 0.90 2.35 -5.73
C LEU A 220 -0.14 3.45 -5.54
N VAL A 221 -1.26 3.40 -6.27
CA VAL A 221 -2.29 4.45 -6.22
C VAL A 221 -3.67 3.88 -6.44
N GLY A 222 -4.68 4.44 -5.77
CA GLY A 222 -6.08 4.13 -6.09
C GLY A 222 -6.45 4.65 -7.46
N LEU A 223 -7.08 3.80 -8.25
CA LEU A 223 -7.43 4.11 -9.63
C LEU A 223 -8.80 3.57 -10.00
N ASP A 224 -9.40 4.20 -11.00
CA ASP A 224 -10.58 3.70 -11.68
C ASP A 224 -10.23 3.34 -13.12
N GLN A 225 -10.77 2.20 -13.56
CA GLN A 225 -10.53 1.63 -14.88
C GLN A 225 -11.83 1.66 -15.70
N VAL A 226 -11.76 2.22 -16.90
CA VAL A 226 -12.88 2.25 -17.86
C VAL A 226 -12.44 1.68 -19.20
N THR A 227 -13.11 0.63 -19.66
CA THR A 227 -12.91 0.09 -21.02
C THR A 227 -13.55 1.01 -22.06
N THR A 228 -12.83 1.28 -23.14
CA THR A 228 -13.28 2.10 -24.27
C THR A 228 -13.37 1.26 -25.54
N GLU A 229 -13.77 1.88 -26.65
CA GLU A 229 -13.74 1.26 -27.98
C GLU A 229 -12.33 0.75 -28.35
N ASN A 230 -12.25 -0.17 -29.32
CA ASN A 230 -11.01 -0.73 -29.86
C ASN A 230 -10.10 -1.39 -28.81
N ASN A 231 -10.69 -2.09 -27.83
CA ASN A 231 -9.99 -2.72 -26.71
C ASN A 231 -9.11 -1.74 -25.89
N GLY A 232 -9.45 -0.45 -25.90
CA GLY A 232 -8.76 0.60 -25.15
C GLY A 232 -9.16 0.62 -23.67
N ILE A 233 -8.28 1.19 -22.85
CA ILE A 233 -8.52 1.43 -21.42
C ILE A 233 -8.16 2.89 -21.09
N THR A 234 -9.04 3.55 -20.34
CA THR A 234 -8.76 4.80 -19.65
C THR A 234 -8.58 4.52 -18.16
N LEU A 235 -7.55 5.13 -17.56
CA LEU A 235 -7.27 5.06 -16.13
C LEU A 235 -7.31 6.47 -15.54
N THR A 236 -8.00 6.62 -14.42
CA THR A 236 -8.02 7.84 -13.62
C THR A 236 -7.60 7.53 -12.19
N THR A 237 -7.17 8.53 -11.42
CA THR A 237 -7.19 8.45 -9.96
C THR A 237 -8.64 8.29 -9.48
N THR A 238 -8.81 7.86 -8.23
CA THR A 238 -10.14 7.83 -7.56
C THR A 238 -10.78 9.22 -7.45
N SER A 239 -9.98 10.29 -7.48
CA SER A 239 -10.44 11.68 -7.54
C SER A 239 -10.80 12.16 -8.94
N GLY A 240 -10.58 11.34 -9.98
CA GLY A 240 -10.96 11.61 -11.36
C GLY A 240 -9.86 12.25 -12.23
N ALA A 241 -8.64 12.42 -11.73
CA ALA A 241 -7.53 12.91 -12.53
C ALA A 241 -7.09 11.84 -13.53
N VAL A 242 -6.99 12.18 -14.82
CA VAL A 242 -6.63 11.21 -15.86
C VAL A 242 -5.16 10.85 -15.75
N LEU A 243 -4.85 9.55 -15.75
CA LEU A 243 -3.50 8.99 -15.73
C LEU A 243 -3.12 8.39 -17.10
N VAL A 244 -4.06 7.70 -17.73
CA VAL A 244 -3.91 7.12 -19.07
C VAL A 244 -5.20 7.30 -19.84
N SER A 245 -5.11 7.76 -21.09
CA SER A 245 -6.24 7.76 -22.02
C SER A 245 -5.74 7.35 -23.40
N ALA A 246 -6.36 6.30 -23.95
CA ALA A 246 -5.92 5.67 -25.19
C ALA A 246 -4.40 5.36 -25.15
N GLY A 247 -3.63 5.89 -26.11
CA GLY A 247 -2.19 5.74 -26.22
C GLY A 247 -1.37 6.82 -25.53
N GLN A 248 -1.98 7.66 -24.67
CA GLN A 248 -1.31 8.76 -23.99
C GLN A 248 -1.32 8.56 -22.47
N SER A 249 -0.21 8.93 -21.82
CA SER A 249 -0.09 9.01 -20.36
C SER A 249 -0.01 10.46 -19.92
N PHE A 250 -0.55 10.73 -18.74
CA PHE A 250 -0.59 12.05 -18.11
C PHE A 250 0.13 11.93 -16.77
N ALA A 251 1.39 12.38 -16.76
CA ALA A 251 2.27 12.19 -15.61
C ALA A 251 1.86 13.05 -14.43
N LEU A 252 1.72 12.46 -13.25
CA LEU A 252 1.61 13.22 -12.01
C LEU A 252 2.88 14.04 -11.78
N GLN A 253 2.72 15.22 -11.20
CA GLN A 253 3.81 16.13 -10.87
C GLN A 253 3.95 16.24 -9.36
N THR A 254 5.15 16.58 -8.90
CA THR A 254 5.39 16.91 -7.49
C THR A 254 5.83 18.36 -7.36
N SER A 255 5.41 19.02 -6.28
CA SER A 255 5.86 20.36 -5.92
C SER A 255 6.02 20.48 -4.42
N GLU A 256 6.99 21.26 -3.96
CA GLU A 256 7.22 21.48 -2.53
C GLU A 256 6.43 22.70 -2.07
N VAL A 257 5.54 22.52 -1.09
CA VAL A 257 4.75 23.59 -0.47
C VAL A 257 4.96 23.50 1.03
N GLY A 258 5.54 24.52 1.65
CA GLY A 258 5.77 24.53 3.10
C GLY A 258 6.73 23.45 3.60
N GLY A 259 7.63 22.94 2.75
CA GLY A 259 8.59 21.88 3.10
C GLY A 259 8.03 20.47 2.99
N VAL A 260 6.83 20.29 2.45
CA VAL A 260 6.23 18.98 2.15
C VAL A 260 5.93 18.84 0.65
N THR A 261 6.05 17.61 0.15
CA THR A 261 5.81 17.25 -1.24
C THR A 261 4.32 17.10 -1.50
N HIS A 262 3.78 17.97 -2.33
CA HIS A 262 2.42 17.91 -2.87
C HIS A 262 2.41 17.17 -4.21
N VAL A 263 1.32 16.49 -4.51
CA VAL A 263 1.09 15.76 -5.76
C VAL A 263 0.07 16.50 -6.60
N LEU A 264 0.43 16.82 -7.85
CA LEU A 264 -0.40 17.58 -8.77
C LEU A 264 -0.74 16.75 -10.00
N SER A 265 -1.92 17.00 -10.55
CA SER A 265 -2.36 16.46 -11.84
C SER A 265 -1.49 16.99 -12.97
N GLY A 266 -0.97 16.11 -13.82
CA GLY A 266 -0.21 16.52 -15.00
C GLY A 266 -1.02 17.17 -16.10
N SER A 267 -2.35 17.02 -16.06
CA SER A 267 -3.23 17.49 -17.13
C SER A 267 -3.58 18.98 -17.00
N ASP A 268 -3.77 19.46 -15.77
CA ASP A 268 -4.29 20.79 -15.45
C ASP A 268 -3.57 21.47 -14.27
N GLY A 269 -2.64 20.79 -13.59
CA GLY A 269 -1.90 21.33 -12.46
C GLY A 269 -2.70 21.38 -11.15
N THR A 270 -3.87 20.76 -11.08
CA THR A 270 -4.68 20.70 -9.86
C THR A 270 -3.94 19.94 -8.76
N ASP A 271 -3.91 20.47 -7.54
CA ASP A 271 -3.34 19.79 -6.38
C ASP A 271 -4.27 18.65 -5.93
N LEU A 272 -3.75 17.43 -5.99
CA LEU A 272 -4.47 16.20 -5.67
C LEU A 272 -4.14 15.66 -4.28
N THR A 273 -3.20 16.26 -3.55
CA THR A 273 -2.58 15.71 -2.33
C THR A 273 -3.61 15.21 -1.30
N SER A 274 -4.67 15.98 -1.05
CA SER A 274 -5.72 15.62 -0.09
C SER A 274 -6.83 14.72 -0.67
N SER A 275 -6.81 14.46 -1.97
CA SER A 275 -7.84 13.69 -2.70
C SER A 275 -7.36 12.33 -3.18
N ILE A 276 -6.04 12.09 -3.17
CA ILE A 276 -5.47 10.78 -3.50
C ILE A 276 -5.81 9.81 -2.38
N ALA A 277 -6.40 8.68 -2.75
CA ALA A 277 -6.71 7.58 -1.86
C ALA A 277 -6.31 6.27 -2.53
N GLY A 278 -6.17 5.20 -1.74
CA GLY A 278 -5.76 3.89 -2.21
C GLY A 278 -4.29 3.81 -2.61
N GLY A 279 -3.78 2.58 -2.63
CA GLY A 279 -2.38 2.26 -2.87
C GLY A 279 -1.46 2.79 -1.78
N SER A 280 -0.16 2.52 -1.93
CA SER A 280 0.85 3.00 -1.00
C SER A 280 0.91 4.53 -0.95
N LEU A 281 0.71 5.23 -2.07
CA LEU A 281 0.72 6.69 -2.11
C LEU A 281 -0.37 7.30 -1.21
N GLY A 282 -1.61 6.78 -1.28
CA GLY A 282 -2.69 7.23 -0.40
C GLY A 282 -2.35 6.99 1.07
N GLY A 283 -1.77 5.83 1.40
CA GLY A 283 -1.36 5.50 2.78
C GLY A 283 -0.23 6.38 3.29
N THR A 284 0.78 6.67 2.46
CA THR A 284 1.88 7.57 2.80
C THR A 284 1.38 8.98 3.09
N LEU A 285 0.47 9.51 2.24
CA LEU A 285 -0.11 10.84 2.41
C LEU A 285 -0.99 10.91 3.68
N GLU A 286 -1.82 9.91 3.93
CA GLU A 286 -2.65 9.84 5.13
C GLU A 286 -1.80 9.80 6.41
N ALA A 287 -0.77 8.95 6.45
CA ALA A 287 0.12 8.86 7.60
C ALA A 287 0.93 10.15 7.82
N ARG A 288 1.47 10.74 6.75
CA ARG A 288 2.28 11.97 6.81
C ARG A 288 1.45 13.20 7.18
N ASP A 289 0.24 13.33 6.64
CA ASP A 289 -0.53 14.58 6.72
C ASP A 289 -1.61 14.55 7.83
N GLN A 290 -1.98 13.38 8.35
CA GLN A 290 -3.02 13.26 9.38
C GLN A 290 -2.51 12.59 10.67
N GLU A 291 -1.95 11.37 10.56
CA GLU A 291 -1.58 10.57 11.72
C GLU A 291 -0.37 11.15 12.49
N ILE A 292 0.76 11.37 11.80
CA ILE A 292 1.97 11.90 12.43
C ILE A 292 1.76 13.30 13.02
N PRO A 293 1.11 14.27 12.33
CA PRO A 293 0.84 15.59 12.89
C PRO A 293 0.00 15.53 14.17
N SER A 294 -0.96 14.60 14.27
CA SER A 294 -1.74 14.39 15.51
C SER A 294 -0.85 14.03 16.71
N VAL A 295 0.12 13.13 16.49
CA VAL A 295 1.10 12.72 17.51
C VAL A 295 2.07 13.86 17.85
N VAL A 296 2.58 14.58 16.84
CA VAL A 296 3.46 15.75 17.02
C VAL A 296 2.78 16.82 17.86
N ASN A 297 1.53 17.17 17.53
CA ASN A 297 0.75 18.17 18.27
C ASN A 297 0.56 17.77 19.73
N SER A 298 0.29 16.48 19.99
CA SER A 298 0.14 15.98 21.36
C SER A 298 1.45 16.05 22.16
N LEU A 299 2.58 15.75 21.51
CA LEU A 299 3.91 15.89 22.12
C LEU A 299 4.25 17.36 22.43
N ASP A 300 3.91 18.25 21.50
CA ASP A 300 4.06 19.70 21.61
C ASP A 300 3.23 20.28 22.76
N ASP A 301 1.95 19.90 22.88
CA ASP A 301 1.06 20.31 23.96
C ASP A 301 1.61 19.90 25.33
N LEU A 302 2.14 18.67 25.44
CA LEU A 302 2.77 18.17 26.66
C LEU A 302 4.01 19.00 27.04
N ALA A 303 4.92 19.23 26.08
CA ALA A 303 6.15 20.00 26.31
C ALA A 303 5.83 21.46 26.71
N TYR A 304 4.92 22.11 25.97
CA TYR A 304 4.48 23.48 26.23
C TYR A 304 3.85 23.59 27.62
N SER A 305 2.96 22.68 27.96
CA SER A 305 2.25 22.71 29.23
C SER A 305 3.18 22.46 30.43
N ILE A 306 4.14 21.52 30.33
CA ILE A 306 5.13 21.32 31.39
C ILE A 306 5.99 22.57 31.55
N GLY A 307 6.55 23.08 30.45
CA GLY A 307 7.47 24.22 30.52
C GLY A 307 6.81 25.48 31.08
N THR A 308 5.58 25.79 30.64
CA THR A 308 4.82 26.95 31.12
C THR A 308 4.41 26.85 32.59
N GLN A 309 3.92 25.69 33.05
CA GLN A 309 3.53 25.51 34.45
C GLN A 309 4.72 25.55 35.39
N VAL A 310 5.82 24.89 35.03
CA VAL A 310 7.04 24.92 35.83
C VAL A 310 7.61 26.33 35.90
N ASN A 311 7.67 27.06 34.79
CA ASN A 311 8.13 28.45 34.80
C ASN A 311 7.26 29.32 35.70
N THR A 312 5.93 29.24 35.54
CA THR A 312 4.98 30.01 36.34
C THR A 312 5.15 29.73 37.83
N GLN A 313 5.33 28.46 38.21
CA GLN A 313 5.51 28.09 39.61
C GLN A 313 6.90 28.48 40.14
N ASN A 314 7.95 28.39 39.33
CA ASN A 314 9.29 28.83 39.74
C ASN A 314 9.35 30.35 39.95
N GLU A 315 8.72 31.12 39.07
CA GLU A 315 8.63 32.59 39.17
C GLU A 315 7.80 33.07 40.38
N ALA A 316 6.93 32.23 40.93
CA ALA A 316 6.19 32.52 42.15
C ALA A 316 7.03 32.39 43.44
N GLY A 317 8.21 31.78 43.36
CA GLY A 317 9.10 31.53 44.49
C GLY A 317 10.29 32.47 44.61
N LEU A 318 11.15 32.17 45.58
CA LEU A 318 12.45 32.80 45.79
C LEU A 318 13.60 31.84 45.46
N ASP A 319 14.56 32.35 44.71
CA ASP A 319 15.78 31.68 44.26
C ASP A 319 16.77 31.43 45.43
N GLY A 320 17.87 30.72 45.17
CA GLY A 320 18.90 30.42 46.17
C GLY A 320 19.61 31.65 46.76
N ASN A 321 19.46 32.81 46.14
CA ASN A 321 20.01 34.10 46.58
C ASN A 321 18.95 34.99 47.26
N GLY A 322 17.68 34.57 47.29
CA GLY A 322 16.57 35.31 47.86
C GLY A 322 15.91 36.31 46.91
N ASN A 323 16.21 36.24 45.61
CA ASN A 323 15.52 37.02 44.58
C ASN A 323 14.28 36.27 44.06
N ALA A 324 13.40 36.95 43.32
CA ALA A 324 12.31 36.27 42.64
C ALA A 324 12.86 35.25 41.63
N GLY A 325 12.23 34.07 41.56
CA GLY A 325 12.58 33.04 40.58
C GLY A 325 12.42 33.51 39.14
N GLY A 326 13.18 32.89 38.23
CA GLY A 326 13.04 33.09 36.79
C GLY A 326 12.51 31.84 36.08
N ALA A 327 12.44 31.87 34.76
CA ALA A 327 12.09 30.69 33.97
C ALA A 327 13.17 29.59 34.11
N ILE A 328 12.72 28.33 34.24
CA ILE A 328 13.57 27.13 34.16
C ILE A 328 13.72 26.69 32.70
N PHE A 329 12.66 26.83 31.90
CA PHE A 329 12.62 26.44 30.50
C PHE A 329 12.41 27.64 29.58
N THR A 330 13.02 27.63 28.40
CA THR A 330 12.58 28.45 27.28
C THR A 330 11.50 27.70 26.53
N VAL A 331 10.30 28.27 26.45
CA VAL A 331 9.17 27.73 25.69
C VAL A 331 8.73 28.72 24.60
N PRO A 332 8.24 28.23 23.45
CA PRO A 332 7.67 29.10 22.42
C PRO A 332 6.40 29.81 22.93
N THR A 333 5.88 30.74 22.12
CA THR A 333 4.66 31.50 22.48
C THR A 333 3.38 30.69 22.30
N SER A 334 3.43 29.62 21.50
CA SER A 334 2.33 28.67 21.24
C SER A 334 2.80 27.25 21.48
N ALA A 335 1.87 26.30 21.65
CA ALA A 335 2.21 24.89 21.81
C ALA A 335 2.94 24.30 20.60
N SER A 336 2.55 24.67 19.38
CA SER A 336 3.18 24.18 18.15
C SER A 336 4.70 24.42 18.14
N GLY A 337 5.46 23.34 17.91
CA GLY A 337 6.92 23.30 17.91
C GLY A 337 7.56 23.27 19.30
N ALA A 338 6.79 23.19 20.39
CA ALA A 338 7.35 23.23 21.75
C ALA A 338 8.24 22.03 22.06
N ALA A 339 7.89 20.81 21.62
CA ALA A 339 8.73 19.63 21.87
C ALA A 339 10.08 19.72 21.15
N ALA A 340 10.10 20.33 19.96
CA ALA A 340 11.32 20.56 19.19
C ALA A 340 12.21 21.66 19.78
N SER A 341 11.63 22.67 20.41
CA SER A 341 12.31 23.92 20.78
C SER A 341 12.51 24.13 22.28
N ILE A 342 11.85 23.35 23.14
CA ILE A 342 12.01 23.46 24.58
C ILE A 342 13.47 23.23 24.97
N ALA A 343 14.01 24.13 25.79
CA ALA A 343 15.37 24.07 26.30
C ALA A 343 15.45 24.63 27.73
N VAL A 344 16.53 24.36 28.44
CA VAL A 344 16.76 24.91 29.78
C VAL A 344 17.22 26.37 29.66
N ALA A 345 16.58 27.28 30.39
CA ALA A 345 16.81 28.73 30.30
C ALA A 345 18.01 29.22 31.12
N THR A 346 18.50 28.44 32.07
CA THR A 346 19.58 28.81 32.99
C THR A 346 20.48 27.62 33.31
N THR A 347 21.77 27.89 33.50
CA THR A 347 22.75 26.91 33.98
C THR A 347 23.13 27.13 35.44
N ASP A 348 22.59 28.18 36.08
CA ASP A 348 22.88 28.51 37.47
C ASP A 348 21.90 27.78 38.41
N PRO A 349 22.37 26.84 39.26
CA PRO A 349 21.51 26.14 40.22
C PRO A 349 20.77 27.06 41.17
N SER A 350 21.32 28.25 41.46
CA SER A 350 20.66 29.20 42.33
C SER A 350 19.37 29.77 41.73
N SER A 351 19.16 29.65 40.41
CA SER A 351 17.95 30.12 39.71
C SER A 351 16.68 29.29 40.01
N ILE A 352 16.83 28.07 40.54
CA ILE A 352 15.69 27.28 40.98
C ILE A 352 15.08 27.98 42.20
N ALA A 353 13.77 28.10 42.29
CA ALA A 353 13.11 28.80 43.39
C ALA A 353 12.44 27.80 44.32
N ALA A 354 13.08 27.52 45.47
CA ALA A 354 12.59 26.49 46.41
C ALA A 354 11.68 27.09 47.49
N ALA A 355 11.93 28.34 47.88
CA ALA A 355 11.20 29.00 48.96
C ALA A 355 10.03 29.82 48.44
N SER A 356 8.99 30.00 49.25
CA SER A 356 7.94 30.98 49.00
C SER A 356 8.33 32.37 49.50
N VAL A 357 7.65 33.40 49.01
CA VAL A 357 7.85 34.78 49.47
C VAL A 357 7.60 34.87 50.98
N GLY A 358 8.60 35.31 51.73
CA GLY A 358 8.54 35.47 53.19
C GLY A 358 9.20 34.36 54.01
N GLU A 359 9.64 33.26 53.39
CA GLU A 359 10.33 32.15 54.08
C GLU A 359 11.86 32.33 54.16
N GLY A 360 12.43 33.27 53.40
CA GLY A 360 13.87 33.39 53.21
C GLY A 360 14.44 32.28 52.31
N THR A 361 15.76 32.17 52.21
CA THR A 361 16.43 31.25 51.26
C THR A 361 16.42 29.78 51.67
N THR A 362 15.93 29.48 52.88
CA THR A 362 15.87 28.11 53.44
C THR A 362 14.47 27.50 53.39
N GLY A 363 13.46 28.23 52.88
CA GLY A 363 12.11 27.70 52.70
C GLY A 363 12.03 26.65 51.59
N ASP A 364 11.03 25.78 51.69
CA ASP A 364 10.78 24.64 50.80
C ASP A 364 9.38 24.66 50.17
N SER A 365 8.48 25.55 50.60
CA SER A 365 7.08 25.53 50.17
C SER A 365 6.90 25.66 48.65
N ASN A 366 7.79 26.36 47.94
CA ASN A 366 7.70 26.43 46.48
C ASN A 366 8.24 25.16 45.80
N ALA A 367 9.23 24.49 46.39
CA ALA A 367 9.68 23.16 45.95
C ALA A 367 8.58 22.11 46.12
N VAL A 368 7.80 22.16 47.22
CA VAL A 368 6.60 21.33 47.41
C VAL A 368 5.59 21.60 46.29
N ALA A 369 5.33 22.86 45.97
CA ALA A 369 4.40 23.23 44.90
C ALA A 369 4.88 22.75 43.52
N LEU A 370 6.18 22.87 43.22
CA LEU A 370 6.80 22.35 42.00
C LEU A 370 6.71 20.82 41.92
N ALA A 371 6.93 20.10 43.03
CA ALA A 371 6.76 18.66 43.09
C ALA A 371 5.29 18.25 42.90
N ALA A 372 4.35 19.02 43.43
CA ALA A 372 2.91 18.78 43.30
C ALA A 372 2.40 18.91 41.85
N LEU A 373 3.09 19.62 40.96
CA LEU A 373 2.75 19.66 39.53
C LEU A 373 2.81 18.28 38.86
N ALA A 374 3.54 17.32 39.44
CA ALA A 374 3.59 15.94 38.95
C ALA A 374 2.23 15.22 39.01
N SER A 375 1.40 15.58 39.98
CA SER A 375 0.06 15.02 40.21
C SER A 375 -1.06 16.02 39.90
N GLY A 376 -0.73 17.30 39.71
CA GLY A 376 -1.65 18.35 39.32
C GLY A 376 -2.23 18.16 37.91
N THR A 377 -3.44 18.68 37.70
CA THR A 377 -4.07 18.68 36.38
C THR A 377 -3.52 19.84 35.55
N GLY A 378 -2.74 19.51 34.52
CA GLY A 378 -2.03 20.48 33.70
C GLY A 378 -2.42 20.42 32.24
N VAL A 379 -2.03 19.34 31.56
CA VAL A 379 -2.25 19.15 30.12
C VAL A 379 -3.65 18.57 29.91
N SER A 380 -4.56 19.34 29.32
CA SER A 380 -5.95 18.89 29.06
C SER A 380 -6.64 18.25 30.27
N GLY A 381 -6.38 18.77 31.47
CA GLY A 381 -6.96 18.27 32.72
C GLY A 381 -6.32 17.00 33.29
N GLN A 382 -5.18 16.54 32.74
CA GLN A 382 -4.45 15.36 33.21
C GLN A 382 -3.09 15.76 33.82
N SER A 383 -2.52 14.86 34.64
CA SER A 383 -1.12 15.00 35.04
C SER A 383 -0.20 14.80 33.84
N PRO A 384 1.04 15.34 33.86
CA PRO A 384 1.99 15.16 32.76
C PRO A 384 2.23 13.68 32.41
N SER A 385 2.37 12.83 33.42
CA SER A 385 2.54 11.38 33.25
C SER A 385 1.26 10.68 32.75
N GLY A 386 0.08 11.13 33.19
CA GLY A 386 -1.21 10.62 32.73
C GLY A 386 -1.50 10.98 31.28
N TYR A 387 -1.22 12.23 30.89
CA TYR A 387 -1.34 12.69 29.51
C TYR A 387 -0.42 11.90 28.58
N TYR A 388 0.85 11.74 28.97
CA TYR A 388 1.80 10.95 28.19
C TYR A 388 1.39 9.47 28.08
N ALA A 389 0.87 8.86 29.16
CA ALA A 389 0.33 7.51 29.11
C ALA A 389 -0.88 7.40 28.15
N SER A 390 -1.75 8.41 28.13
CA SER A 390 -2.87 8.49 27.19
C SER A 390 -2.40 8.60 25.74
N LEU A 391 -1.38 9.42 25.46
CA LEU A 391 -0.74 9.53 24.14
C LEU A 391 -0.20 8.16 23.68
N LEU A 392 0.55 7.47 24.53
CA LEU A 392 1.07 6.13 24.20
C LEU A 392 -0.04 5.11 23.98
N SER A 393 -1.11 5.16 24.78
CA SER A 393 -2.28 4.30 24.56
C SER A 393 -2.97 4.60 23.24
N GLN A 394 -3.06 5.88 22.82
CA GLN A 394 -3.64 6.26 21.54
C GLN A 394 -2.80 5.75 20.38
N ILE A 395 -1.47 5.88 20.45
CA ILE A 395 -0.54 5.34 19.45
C ILE A 395 -0.72 3.82 19.35
N GLY A 396 -0.66 3.09 20.46
CA GLY A 396 -0.83 1.63 20.46
C GLY A 396 -2.20 1.17 19.94
N ASN A 397 -3.28 1.91 20.27
CA ASN A 397 -4.60 1.63 19.71
C ASN A 397 -4.66 1.88 18.19
N SER A 398 -3.98 2.92 17.70
CA SER A 398 -3.94 3.26 16.28
C SER A 398 -3.17 2.19 15.49
N VAL A 399 -2.01 1.76 16.00
CA VAL A 399 -1.25 0.62 15.44
C VAL A 399 -2.10 -0.65 15.45
N SER A 400 -2.70 -1.01 16.59
CA SER A 400 -3.53 -2.22 16.68
C SER A 400 -4.73 -2.19 15.73
N SER A 401 -5.32 -1.01 15.51
CA SER A 401 -6.42 -0.85 14.55
C SER A 401 -5.91 -1.01 13.13
N ALA A 402 -4.82 -0.34 12.77
CA ALA A 402 -4.20 -0.45 11.45
C ALA A 402 -3.75 -1.89 11.12
N THR A 403 -3.16 -2.63 12.08
CA THR A 403 -2.80 -4.04 11.91
C THR A 403 -4.03 -4.92 11.70
N SER A 404 -5.11 -4.69 12.46
CA SER A 404 -6.37 -5.42 12.28
C SER A 404 -6.96 -5.14 10.90
N ASP A 405 -7.00 -3.88 10.50
CA ASP A 405 -7.53 -3.47 9.21
C ASP A 405 -6.68 -4.06 8.08
N ASN A 406 -5.36 -3.95 8.12
CA ASN A 406 -4.46 -4.59 7.16
C ASN A 406 -4.72 -6.09 7.03
N THR A 407 -4.81 -6.80 8.16
CA THR A 407 -5.09 -8.24 8.17
C THR A 407 -6.40 -8.57 7.44
N VAL A 408 -7.44 -7.78 7.67
CA VAL A 408 -8.74 -7.93 6.99
C VAL A 408 -8.61 -7.67 5.49
N GLN A 409 -7.95 -6.58 5.08
CA GLN A 409 -7.79 -6.23 3.67
C GLN A 409 -6.94 -7.26 2.91
N GLN A 410 -5.89 -7.80 3.53
CA GLN A 410 -5.04 -8.84 2.96
C GLN A 410 -5.76 -10.17 2.83
N ALA A 411 -6.60 -10.53 3.80
CA ALA A 411 -7.45 -11.72 3.72
C ALA A 411 -8.48 -11.60 2.59
N ALA A 412 -9.12 -10.42 2.45
CA ALA A 412 -10.04 -10.14 1.36
C ALA A 412 -9.35 -10.21 -0.01
N LEU A 413 -8.14 -9.63 -0.14
CA LEU A 413 -7.34 -9.70 -1.35
C LEU A 413 -6.98 -11.14 -1.71
N THR A 414 -6.54 -11.93 -0.73
CA THR A 414 -6.21 -13.35 -0.91
C THR A 414 -7.43 -14.14 -1.41
N GLN A 415 -8.60 -13.89 -0.82
CA GLN A 415 -9.84 -14.55 -1.21
C GLN A 415 -10.26 -14.20 -2.65
N LEU A 416 -10.21 -12.92 -3.04
CA LEU A 416 -10.55 -12.50 -4.40
C LEU A 416 -9.53 -13.00 -5.42
N THR A 417 -8.24 -12.99 -5.08
CA THR A 417 -7.16 -13.54 -5.90
C THR A 417 -7.36 -15.03 -6.14
N THR A 418 -7.71 -15.79 -5.08
CA THR A 418 -8.00 -17.23 -5.19
C THR A 418 -9.21 -17.49 -6.10
N GLN A 419 -10.27 -16.67 -5.99
CA GLN A 419 -11.44 -16.78 -6.88
C GLN A 419 -11.07 -16.49 -8.34
N ARG A 420 -10.24 -15.46 -8.58
CA ARG A 420 -9.75 -15.12 -9.92
C ARG A 420 -8.95 -16.28 -10.51
N ASP A 421 -8.01 -16.81 -9.73
CA ASP A 421 -7.10 -17.86 -10.17
C ASP A 421 -7.84 -19.17 -10.45
N ALA A 422 -8.92 -19.46 -9.71
CA ALA A 422 -9.78 -20.62 -10.01
C ALA A 422 -10.44 -20.57 -11.41
N VAL A 423 -10.56 -19.37 -12.02
CA VAL A 423 -11.14 -19.18 -13.35
C VAL A 423 -10.06 -19.02 -14.41
N SER A 424 -9.05 -18.19 -14.12
CA SER A 424 -8.11 -17.67 -15.12
C SER A 424 -6.72 -18.31 -15.05
N ALA A 425 -6.35 -18.97 -13.95
CA ALA A 425 -5.03 -19.59 -13.82
C ALA A 425 -4.96 -20.94 -14.53
N VAL A 426 -3.73 -21.34 -14.85
CA VAL A 426 -3.43 -22.66 -15.42
C VAL A 426 -3.45 -23.70 -14.30
N SER A 427 -4.12 -24.83 -14.55
CA SER A 427 -4.09 -25.99 -13.66
C SER A 427 -3.40 -27.16 -14.36
N SER A 428 -2.25 -27.58 -13.84
CA SER A 428 -1.51 -28.75 -14.33
C SER A 428 -2.38 -29.98 -14.55
N ASP A 429 -3.24 -30.31 -13.58
CA ASP A 429 -4.10 -31.51 -13.66
C ASP A 429 -5.14 -31.37 -14.78
N GLN A 430 -5.77 -30.20 -14.89
CA GLN A 430 -6.74 -29.92 -15.95
C GLN A 430 -6.08 -29.92 -17.33
N GLU A 431 -4.91 -29.28 -17.46
CA GLU A 431 -4.18 -29.23 -18.72
C GLU A 431 -3.63 -30.63 -19.11
N ALA A 432 -3.21 -31.47 -18.16
CA ALA A 432 -2.80 -32.84 -18.43
C ALA A 432 -3.98 -33.72 -18.90
N ALA A 433 -5.17 -33.56 -18.29
CA ALA A 433 -6.38 -34.24 -18.72
C ALA A 433 -6.81 -33.79 -20.13
N ASN A 434 -6.82 -32.47 -20.39
CA ASN A 434 -7.09 -31.90 -21.70
C ASN A 434 -6.11 -32.40 -22.76
N LEU A 435 -4.80 -32.41 -22.45
CA LEU A 435 -3.76 -32.90 -23.33
C LEU A 435 -4.01 -34.35 -23.74
N THR A 436 -4.33 -35.21 -22.76
CA THR A 436 -4.65 -36.63 -23.02
C THR A 436 -5.91 -36.77 -23.87
N GLN A 437 -6.93 -35.95 -23.62
CA GLN A 437 -8.17 -35.95 -24.39
C GLN A 437 -7.91 -35.53 -25.85
N TYR A 438 -7.23 -34.41 -26.09
CA TYR A 438 -6.94 -33.92 -27.44
C TYR A 438 -5.98 -34.84 -28.20
N GLN A 439 -5.01 -35.48 -27.52
CA GLN A 439 -4.15 -36.49 -28.14
C GLN A 439 -4.96 -37.68 -28.65
N ARG A 440 -5.90 -38.21 -27.85
CA ARG A 440 -6.77 -39.33 -28.25
C ARG A 440 -7.71 -38.95 -29.39
N SER A 441 -8.28 -37.73 -29.37
CA SER A 441 -9.12 -37.22 -30.45
C SER A 441 -8.33 -37.11 -31.76
N TYR A 442 -7.11 -36.54 -31.69
CA TYR A 442 -6.22 -36.41 -32.84
C TYR A 442 -5.83 -37.78 -33.43
N GLU A 443 -5.44 -38.74 -32.59
CA GLU A 443 -5.12 -40.11 -33.02
C GLU A 443 -6.32 -40.80 -33.70
N ALA A 444 -7.52 -40.61 -33.15
CA ALA A 444 -8.76 -41.15 -33.72
C ALA A 444 -9.04 -40.54 -35.11
N ALA A 445 -8.95 -39.21 -35.23
CA ALA A 445 -9.14 -38.51 -36.51
C ALA A 445 -8.08 -38.91 -37.56
N ALA A 446 -6.82 -39.08 -37.14
CA ALA A 446 -5.74 -39.53 -38.01
C ALA A 446 -5.98 -40.96 -38.54
N LYS A 447 -6.51 -41.84 -37.69
CA LYS A 447 -6.87 -43.21 -38.09
C LYS A 447 -8.01 -43.23 -39.10
N VAL A 448 -9.03 -42.39 -38.92
CA VAL A 448 -10.12 -42.24 -39.90
C VAL A 448 -9.57 -41.72 -41.22
N PHE A 449 -8.73 -40.68 -41.19
CA PHE A 449 -8.08 -40.15 -42.39
C PHE A 449 -7.30 -41.22 -43.15
N SER A 450 -6.48 -42.02 -42.47
CA SER A 450 -5.70 -43.12 -43.08
C SER A 450 -6.59 -44.21 -43.70
N ILE A 451 -7.71 -44.57 -43.07
CA ILE A 451 -8.66 -45.55 -43.62
C ILE A 451 -9.31 -44.99 -44.88
N VAL A 452 -9.73 -43.72 -44.88
CA VAL A 452 -10.37 -43.10 -46.04
C VAL A 452 -9.39 -42.93 -47.19
N ASP A 453 -8.14 -42.56 -46.92
CA ASP A 453 -7.07 -42.49 -47.93
C ASP A 453 -6.83 -43.85 -48.60
N GLN A 454 -6.75 -44.93 -47.80
CA GLN A 454 -6.65 -46.29 -48.33
C GLN A 454 -7.87 -46.67 -49.18
N LEU A 455 -9.09 -46.39 -48.74
CA LEU A 455 -10.31 -46.66 -49.49
C LEU A 455 -10.36 -45.89 -50.82
N MET A 456 -9.84 -44.65 -50.84
CA MET A 456 -9.77 -43.84 -52.04
C MET A 456 -8.73 -44.40 -53.03
N ALA A 457 -7.56 -44.82 -52.53
CA ALA A 457 -6.55 -45.49 -53.32
C ALA A 457 -7.06 -46.82 -53.92
N ASP A 458 -7.75 -47.64 -53.12
CA ASP A 458 -8.34 -48.90 -53.57
C ASP A 458 -9.42 -48.66 -54.64
N ALA A 459 -10.30 -47.67 -54.44
CA ALA A 459 -11.33 -47.30 -55.41
C ALA A 459 -10.74 -46.77 -56.74
N LEU A 460 -9.65 -46.01 -56.68
CA LEU A 460 -8.94 -45.55 -57.88
C LEU A 460 -8.28 -46.72 -58.62
N ASN A 461 -7.64 -47.64 -57.90
CA ASN A 461 -7.01 -48.83 -58.48
C ASN A 461 -8.03 -49.79 -59.13
N LEU A 462 -9.23 -49.90 -58.55
CA LEU A 462 -10.36 -50.62 -59.15
C LEU A 462 -10.85 -49.98 -60.46
N GLY A 463 -10.75 -48.66 -60.60
CA GLY A 463 -11.09 -47.94 -61.83
C GLY A 463 -10.08 -48.12 -62.97
N VAL A 464 -8.81 -48.42 -62.66
CA VAL A 464 -7.73 -48.57 -63.66
C VAL A 464 -7.71 -49.97 -64.29
N GLN A 465 -8.21 -51.01 -63.63
CA GLN A 465 -8.25 -52.38 -64.17
C GLN A 465 -9.35 -52.64 -65.22
N ALA A 466 -10.21 -51.67 -65.54
CA ALA A 466 -11.29 -51.82 -66.52
C ALA A 466 -10.94 -51.38 -67.96
N ALA A 467 -9.68 -51.10 -68.27
CA ALA A 467 -9.24 -50.68 -69.61
C ALA A 467 -8.20 -51.63 -70.25
N VAL A 468 -8.36 -52.94 -70.10
CA VAL A 468 -7.79 -53.92 -71.04
C VAL A 468 -8.77 -55.08 -71.24
N SER A 469 -9.60 -54.97 -72.26
CA SER A 469 -10.05 -56.08 -73.11
C SER A 469 -10.53 -55.53 -74.45
#